data_AF-A0A418WZU4-F1
#
_entry.id   AF-A0A418WZU4-F1
#
_cell.length_a   1.000
_cell.length_b   1.000
_cell.length_c   1.000
_cell.angle_alpha   90.00
_cell.angle_beta   90.00
_cell.angle_gamma   90.00
#
_symmetry.space_group_name_H-M   'P 1'
#
loop_
_entity.id
_entity.type
_entity.pdbx_description
1 polymer ?
#
loop_
_entity_poly.entity_id
_entity_poly.type
_entity_poly.pdbx_seq_one_letter_code
_entity_poly.pdbx_strand_id
1 'polypeptide(L)'
;MLTATYSLVAIVNEQNNLRRALHSLQQYIQNAWDGMLHHVDLDRIEHAFNSLTEFDSYCHSRKVEQHLIPAIRRATSEADTLLAELDAISATGLHLLRSVGDQLRHAIDLGETWLHEVSNSLVQYCRKLLKRLAKEEAELFPIAHRVLSVDEWFAIAEKFLSADGQTHGGRLSSQPPPVLAAMPEQRFAAH
;
A
#
# COMPACT_ATOMS: atom_id res chain seq x y z
N MET A 1 3.36 3.03 27.87
CA MET A 1 3.48 4.49 27.64
C MET A 1 2.42 4.90 26.64
N LEU A 2 1.63 5.96 26.92
CA LEU A 2 0.49 6.37 26.08
C LEU A 2 0.89 6.80 24.66
N THR A 3 2.09 7.38 24.47
CA THR A 3 2.59 7.83 23.16
C THR A 3 2.96 6.70 22.21
N ALA A 4 3.54 5.61 22.74
CA ALA A 4 3.79 4.40 21.97
C ALA A 4 2.46 3.76 21.52
N THR A 5 1.48 3.68 22.43
CA THR A 5 0.13 3.17 22.12
C THR A 5 -0.56 4.03 21.06
N TYR A 6 -0.55 5.35 21.20
CA TYR A 6 -1.12 6.26 20.20
C TYR A 6 -0.47 6.09 18.82
N SER A 7 0.87 6.11 18.77
CA SER A 7 1.62 6.00 17.51
C SER A 7 1.34 4.67 16.80
N LEU A 8 1.34 3.56 17.54
CA LEU A 8 1.02 2.25 16.99
C LEU A 8 -0.42 2.17 16.49
N VAL A 9 -1.39 2.71 17.23
CA VAL A 9 -2.79 2.77 16.78
C VAL A 9 -2.93 3.60 15.49
N ALA A 10 -2.27 4.74 15.39
CA ALA A 10 -2.27 5.56 14.18
C ALA A 10 -1.70 4.81 12.97
N ILE A 11 -0.58 4.10 13.16
CA ILE A 11 0.04 3.26 12.13
C ILE A 11 -0.87 2.09 11.73
N VAL A 12 -1.43 1.36 12.69
CA VAL A 12 -2.32 0.21 12.44
C VAL A 12 -3.58 0.67 11.70
N ASN A 13 -4.13 1.84 12.04
CA ASN A 13 -5.26 2.41 11.32
C ASN A 13 -4.91 2.72 9.86
N GLU A 14 -3.74 3.33 9.61
CA GLU A 14 -3.22 3.54 8.25
C GLU A 14 -3.05 2.22 7.49
N GLN A 15 -2.46 1.20 8.11
CA GLN A 15 -2.33 -0.14 7.52
C GLN A 15 -3.67 -0.80 7.19
N ASN A 16 -4.67 -0.68 8.07
CA ASN A 16 -6.01 -1.22 7.80
C ASN A 16 -6.71 -0.51 6.64
N ASN A 17 -6.49 0.80 6.48
CA ASN A 17 -6.95 1.54 5.30
C ASN A 17 -6.28 1.03 4.02
N LEU A 18 -4.96 0.83 4.05
CA LEU A 18 -4.19 0.27 2.93
C LEU A 18 -4.67 -1.14 2.55
N ARG A 19 -4.90 -2.02 3.53
CA ARG A 19 -5.43 -3.37 3.27
C ARG A 19 -6.78 -3.34 2.59
N ARG A 20 -7.71 -2.52 3.10
CA ARG A 20 -9.03 -2.34 2.49
C ARG A 20 -8.91 -1.88 1.04
N ALA A 21 -8.08 -0.87 0.78
CA ALA A 21 -7.83 -0.35 -0.56
C ALA A 21 -7.27 -1.42 -1.51
N LEU A 22 -6.27 -2.19 -1.04
CA LEU A 22 -5.66 -3.26 -1.84
C LEU A 22 -6.64 -4.37 -2.17
N HIS A 23 -7.50 -4.76 -1.22
CA HIS A 23 -8.54 -5.73 -1.48
C HIS A 23 -9.58 -5.21 -2.48
N SER A 24 -10.00 -3.95 -2.36
CA SER A 24 -10.90 -3.32 -3.33
C SER A 24 -10.27 -3.26 -4.74
N LEU A 25 -8.98 -2.92 -4.83
CA LEU A 25 -8.24 -2.93 -6.10
C LEU A 25 -8.12 -4.33 -6.68
N GLN A 26 -7.82 -5.35 -5.86
CA GLN A 26 -7.79 -6.74 -6.31
C GLN A 26 -9.15 -7.18 -6.86
N GLN A 27 -10.24 -6.86 -6.16
CA GLN A 27 -11.61 -7.15 -6.62
C GLN A 27 -11.93 -6.41 -7.92
N TYR A 28 -11.54 -5.14 -8.04
CA TYR A 28 -11.73 -4.37 -9.27
C TYR A 28 -10.99 -5.00 -10.47
N ILE A 29 -9.73 -5.40 -10.29
CA ILE A 29 -8.93 -6.07 -11.33
C ILE A 29 -9.56 -7.42 -11.71
N GLN A 30 -10.01 -8.19 -10.71
CA GLN A 30 -10.67 -9.47 -10.92
C GLN A 30 -12.01 -9.29 -11.67
N ASN A 31 -12.82 -8.32 -11.29
CA ASN A 31 -14.11 -8.02 -11.94
C ASN A 31 -13.93 -7.47 -13.35
N ALA A 32 -12.90 -6.66 -13.58
CA ALA A 32 -12.52 -6.19 -14.91
C ALA A 32 -12.13 -7.37 -15.82
N TRP A 33 -11.53 -8.43 -15.26
CA TRP A 33 -11.19 -9.66 -15.97
C TRP A 33 -12.41 -10.55 -16.23
N ASP A 34 -13.24 -10.82 -15.22
CA ASP A 34 -14.41 -11.72 -15.36
C ASP A 34 -15.46 -11.15 -16.32
N GLY A 35 -15.61 -9.82 -16.38
CA GLY A 35 -16.47 -9.14 -17.37
C GLY A 35 -15.91 -9.12 -18.79
N MET A 36 -14.65 -9.52 -18.98
CA MET A 36 -13.92 -9.45 -20.26
C MET A 36 -14.23 -10.62 -21.20
N LEU A 37 -15.03 -11.60 -20.75
CA LEU A 37 -15.48 -12.75 -21.56
C LEU A 37 -16.24 -12.33 -22.85
N HIS A 38 -16.61 -11.06 -22.99
CA HIS A 38 -17.37 -10.53 -24.12
C HIS A 38 -16.74 -9.32 -24.83
N HIS A 39 -15.81 -8.57 -24.20
CA HIS A 39 -15.07 -7.46 -24.82
C HIS A 39 -13.86 -7.06 -23.96
N VAL A 40 -12.71 -6.77 -24.58
CA VAL A 40 -11.51 -6.24 -23.91
C VAL A 40 -11.74 -4.76 -23.57
N ASP A 41 -11.85 -4.45 -22.28
CA ASP A 41 -11.93 -3.07 -21.78
C ASP A 41 -10.54 -2.61 -21.29
N LEU A 42 -9.73 -2.09 -22.22
CA LEU A 42 -8.37 -1.61 -21.95
C LEU A 42 -8.38 -0.41 -20.98
N ASP A 43 -9.38 0.46 -21.06
CA ASP A 43 -9.52 1.64 -20.20
C ASP A 43 -9.62 1.24 -18.71
N ARG A 44 -10.32 0.14 -18.40
CA ARG A 44 -10.38 -0.40 -17.02
C ARG A 44 -9.02 -0.89 -16.52
N ILE A 45 -8.23 -1.53 -17.38
CA ILE A 45 -6.90 -2.01 -17.01
C ILE A 45 -5.95 -0.84 -16.81
N GLU A 46 -5.98 0.15 -17.70
CA GLU A 46 -5.20 1.38 -17.56
C GLU A 46 -5.58 2.12 -16.27
N HIS A 47 -6.87 2.22 -15.96
CA HIS A 47 -7.34 2.80 -14.70
C HIS A 47 -6.82 2.02 -13.49
N ALA A 48 -6.88 0.69 -13.50
CA ALA A 48 -6.33 -0.14 -12.43
C ALA A 48 -4.82 0.08 -12.25
N PHE A 49 -4.08 0.12 -13.35
CA PHE A 49 -2.64 0.36 -13.36
C PHE A 49 -2.27 1.74 -12.81
N ASN A 50 -2.95 2.80 -13.27
CA ASN A 50 -2.74 4.16 -12.78
C ASN A 50 -3.05 4.25 -11.28
N SER A 51 -4.16 3.64 -10.86
CA SER A 51 -4.53 3.55 -9.44
C SER A 51 -3.43 2.88 -8.62
N LEU A 52 -2.87 1.75 -9.08
CA LEU A 52 -1.80 1.07 -8.35
C LEU A 52 -0.49 1.84 -8.34
N THR A 53 -0.20 2.62 -9.38
CA THR A 53 0.98 3.49 -9.45
C THR A 53 0.88 4.67 -8.47
N GLU A 54 -0.30 5.29 -8.37
CA GLU A 54 -0.58 6.30 -7.34
C GLU A 54 -0.51 5.70 -5.93
N PHE A 55 -1.00 4.47 -5.78
CA PHE A 55 -0.93 3.73 -4.52
C PHE A 55 0.51 3.45 -4.08
N ASP A 56 1.38 3.03 -5.01
CA ASP A 56 2.80 2.79 -4.76
C ASP A 56 3.49 4.09 -4.30
N SER A 57 3.19 5.21 -4.98
CA SER A 57 3.70 6.53 -4.60
C SER A 57 3.26 6.93 -3.19
N TYR A 58 1.98 6.69 -2.85
CA TYR A 58 1.46 6.90 -1.50
C TYR A 58 2.19 6.04 -0.46
N CYS A 59 2.58 4.81 -0.80
CA CYS A 59 3.25 3.91 0.14
C CYS A 59 4.57 4.48 0.67
N HIS A 60 5.29 5.27 -0.13
CA HIS A 60 6.51 5.93 0.33
C HIS A 60 6.27 7.04 1.36
N SER A 61 5.06 7.60 1.42
CA SER A 61 4.68 8.67 2.34
C SER A 61 4.08 8.17 3.67
N ARG A 62 3.93 6.85 3.82
CA ARG A 62 3.33 6.22 5.01
C ARG A 62 4.11 6.55 6.28
N LYS A 63 3.40 6.56 7.40
CA LYS A 63 3.99 6.78 8.73
C LYS A 63 5.10 5.78 9.05
N VAL A 64 4.95 4.53 8.62
CA VAL A 64 5.97 3.48 8.78
C VAL A 64 7.28 3.86 8.06
N GLU A 65 7.20 4.29 6.80
CA GLU A 65 8.37 4.67 5.99
C GLU A 65 9.03 5.95 6.50
N GLN A 66 8.22 6.97 6.80
CA GLN A 66 8.71 8.32 7.10
C GLN A 66 9.25 8.45 8.53
N HIS A 67 8.77 7.62 9.47
CA HIS A 67 9.00 7.84 10.89
C HIS A 67 9.47 6.59 11.63
N LEU A 68 8.79 5.46 11.45
CA LEU A 68 9.09 4.25 12.23
C LEU A 68 10.41 3.59 11.79
N ILE A 69 10.58 3.30 10.50
CA ILE A 69 11.79 2.65 9.97
C ILE A 69 13.05 3.49 10.25
N PRO A 70 13.06 4.82 10.02
CA PRO A 70 14.22 5.65 10.36
C PRO A 70 14.56 5.66 11.86
N ALA A 71 13.56 5.58 12.74
CA ALA A 71 13.80 5.49 14.18
C ALA A 71 14.44 4.15 14.55
N ILE A 72 13.90 3.04 14.04
CA ILE A 72 14.45 1.69 14.29
C ILE A 72 15.90 1.60 13.81
N ARG A 73 16.21 2.08 12.59
CA ARG A 73 17.58 2.08 12.04
C ARG A 73 18.58 2.86 12.89
N ARG A 74 18.13 3.91 13.60
CA ARG A 74 19.00 4.67 14.53
C ARG A 74 19.16 3.96 15.87
N ALA A 75 18.12 3.26 16.33
CA ALA A 75 18.11 2.60 17.63
C ALA A 75 18.83 1.25 17.63
N THR A 76 18.80 0.50 16.52
CA THR A 76 19.37 -0.86 16.47
C THR A 76 19.74 -1.28 15.04
N SER A 77 20.77 -2.13 14.93
CA SER A 77 21.10 -2.90 13.72
C SER A 77 20.40 -4.26 13.65
N GLU A 78 19.72 -4.68 14.72
CA GLU A 78 19.04 -5.99 14.78
C GLU A 78 17.95 -6.12 13.71
N ALA A 79 17.33 -4.99 13.32
CA ALA A 79 16.29 -4.97 12.31
C ALA A 79 16.82 -5.01 10.87
N ASP A 80 18.13 -4.91 10.63
CA ASP A 80 18.68 -4.67 9.30
C ASP A 80 18.29 -5.74 8.29
N THR A 81 18.34 -7.03 8.68
CA THR A 81 17.91 -8.14 7.83
C THR A 81 16.43 -8.04 7.49
N LEU A 82 15.57 -7.78 8.47
CA LEU A 82 14.13 -7.60 8.27
C LEU A 82 13.84 -6.42 7.34
N LEU A 83 14.52 -5.28 7.56
CA LEU A 83 14.34 -4.08 6.74
C LEU A 83 14.77 -4.34 5.30
N ALA A 84 15.89 -5.05 5.08
CA ALA A 84 16.32 -5.46 3.74
C ALA A 84 15.30 -6.39 3.07
N GLU A 85 14.67 -7.31 3.81
CA GLU A 85 13.60 -8.17 3.29
C GLU A 85 12.36 -7.35 2.89
N LEU A 86 11.94 -6.38 3.70
CA LEU A 86 10.81 -5.48 3.38
C LEU A 86 11.10 -4.62 2.14
N ASP A 87 12.32 -4.09 2.04
CA ASP A 87 12.79 -3.33 0.89
C ASP A 87 12.80 -4.21 -0.38
N ALA A 88 13.24 -5.47 -0.27
CA ALA A 88 13.25 -6.42 -1.39
C ALA A 88 11.83 -6.80 -1.87
N ILE A 89 10.88 -7.01 -0.94
CA ILE A 89 9.46 -7.24 -1.29
C ILE A 89 8.92 -6.07 -2.12
N SER A 90 9.28 -4.85 -1.74
CA SER A 90 8.81 -3.61 -2.35
C SER A 90 9.43 -3.38 -3.71
N ALA A 91 10.74 -3.60 -3.83
CA ALA A 91 11.45 -3.54 -5.11
C ALA A 91 10.88 -4.55 -6.11
N THR A 92 10.56 -5.76 -5.65
CA THR A 92 9.91 -6.78 -6.50
C THR A 92 8.52 -6.33 -6.95
N GLY A 93 7.73 -5.73 -6.05
CA GLY A 93 6.42 -5.18 -6.39
C GLY A 93 6.51 -4.06 -7.44
N LEU A 94 7.41 -3.10 -7.23
CA LEU A 94 7.64 -2.00 -8.14
C LEU A 94 8.11 -2.48 -9.53
N HIS A 95 8.93 -3.52 -9.57
CA HIS A 95 9.33 -4.15 -10.84
C HIS A 95 8.13 -4.69 -11.61
N LEU A 96 7.15 -5.31 -10.94
CA LEU A 96 5.92 -5.78 -11.59
C LEU A 96 5.13 -4.61 -12.19
N LEU A 97 4.96 -3.51 -11.44
CA LEU A 97 4.26 -2.32 -11.96
C LEU A 97 4.98 -1.73 -13.17
N ARG A 98 6.31 -1.58 -13.11
CA ARG A 98 7.10 -1.08 -14.25
C ARG A 98 6.94 -1.97 -15.48
N SER A 99 7.03 -3.29 -15.30
CA SER A 99 6.82 -4.26 -16.38
C SER A 99 5.43 -4.11 -17.01
N VAL A 100 4.38 -3.92 -16.21
CA VAL A 100 3.03 -3.68 -16.73
C VAL A 100 2.94 -2.35 -17.49
N GLY A 101 3.55 -1.28 -16.98
CA GLY A 101 3.59 0.01 -17.66
C GLY A 101 4.30 -0.05 -19.02
N ASP A 102 5.37 -0.83 -19.12
CA ASP A 102 6.07 -1.08 -20.38
C ASP A 102 5.19 -1.90 -21.34
N GLN A 103 4.54 -2.94 -20.83
CA GLN A 103 3.61 -3.79 -21.60
C GLN A 103 2.42 -3.00 -22.16
N LEU A 104 1.79 -2.13 -21.36
CA LEU A 104 0.68 -1.28 -21.79
C LEU A 104 1.07 -0.32 -22.92
N ARG A 105 2.31 0.18 -22.90
CA ARG A 105 2.82 1.11 -23.93
C ARG A 105 3.03 0.46 -25.30
N HIS A 106 3.22 -0.85 -25.33
CA HIS A 106 3.50 -1.63 -26.55
C HIS A 106 2.30 -2.49 -26.96
N ALA A 107 1.10 -2.24 -26.42
CA ALA A 107 -0.09 -3.07 -26.54
C ALA A 107 -0.77 -3.11 -27.93
N ILE A 108 -0.09 -2.66 -28.99
CA ILE A 108 -0.70 -2.31 -30.29
C ILE A 108 -1.44 -3.49 -30.97
N ASP A 109 -1.16 -4.76 -30.65
CA ASP A 109 -1.86 -5.93 -31.23
C ASP A 109 -1.93 -7.14 -30.28
N LEU A 110 -2.03 -6.93 -28.96
CA LEU A 110 -1.86 -8.01 -27.99
C LEU A 110 -3.20 -8.60 -27.53
N GLY A 111 -3.43 -9.87 -27.87
CA GLY A 111 -4.65 -10.63 -27.55
C GLY A 111 -4.77 -11.07 -26.08
N GLU A 112 -5.72 -11.98 -25.80
CA GLU A 112 -6.13 -12.41 -24.45
C GLU A 112 -4.99 -12.85 -23.51
N THR A 113 -3.94 -13.49 -24.05
CA THR A 113 -2.78 -13.95 -23.25
C THR A 113 -2.04 -12.80 -22.59
N TRP A 114 -1.86 -11.69 -23.31
CA TRP A 114 -1.18 -10.51 -22.78
C TRP A 114 -2.00 -9.83 -21.67
N LEU A 115 -3.31 -9.72 -21.85
CA LEU A 115 -4.22 -9.17 -20.84
C LEU A 115 -4.18 -10.01 -19.56
N HIS A 116 -4.12 -11.34 -19.69
CA HIS A 116 -3.97 -12.25 -18.54
C HIS A 116 -2.65 -12.00 -17.79
N GLU A 117 -1.54 -11.83 -18.51
CA GLU A 117 -0.23 -11.54 -17.90
C GLU A 117 -0.21 -10.19 -17.16
N VAL A 118 -0.80 -9.16 -17.76
CA VAL A 118 -0.95 -7.83 -17.14
C VAL A 118 -1.79 -7.91 -15.87
N SER A 119 -2.99 -8.49 -15.95
CA SER A 119 -3.89 -8.66 -14.82
C SER A 119 -3.23 -9.45 -13.68
N ASN A 120 -2.60 -10.59 -14.00
CA ASN A 120 -1.88 -11.39 -13.03
C ASN A 120 -0.73 -10.61 -12.37
N SER A 121 -0.01 -9.77 -13.11
CA SER A 121 1.06 -8.92 -12.57
C SER A 121 0.53 -7.87 -11.60
N LEU A 122 -0.58 -7.22 -11.91
CA LEU A 122 -1.26 -6.27 -11.01
C LEU A 122 -1.75 -6.95 -9.73
N VAL A 123 -2.36 -8.13 -9.84
CA VAL A 123 -2.78 -8.93 -8.67
C VAL A 123 -1.58 -9.35 -7.82
N GLN A 124 -0.48 -9.77 -8.46
CA GLN A 124 0.76 -10.12 -7.77
C GLN A 124 1.37 -8.93 -7.03
N TYR A 125 1.34 -7.72 -7.60
CA TYR A 125 1.75 -6.50 -6.90
C TYR A 125 0.95 -6.32 -5.60
N CYS A 126 -0.38 -6.38 -5.66
CA CYS A 126 -1.23 -6.27 -4.47
C CYS A 126 -0.89 -7.34 -3.41
N ARG A 127 -0.64 -8.59 -3.83
CA ARG A 127 -0.23 -9.68 -2.92
C ARG A 127 1.12 -9.41 -2.25
N LYS A 128 2.11 -8.88 -2.98
CA LYS A 128 3.42 -8.51 -2.41
C LYS A 128 3.26 -7.43 -1.36
N LEU A 129 2.44 -6.42 -1.62
CA LEU A 129 2.23 -5.34 -0.67
C LEU A 129 1.46 -5.79 0.58
N LEU A 130 0.43 -6.63 0.42
CA LEU A 130 -0.22 -7.28 1.56
C LEU A 130 0.75 -8.12 2.39
N LYS A 131 1.68 -8.85 1.74
CA LYS A 131 2.74 -9.59 2.43
C LYS A 131 3.67 -8.65 3.21
N ARG A 132 4.04 -7.51 2.63
CA ARG A 132 4.83 -6.48 3.34
C ARG A 132 4.10 -6.00 4.59
N LEU A 133 2.83 -5.61 4.47
CA LEU A 133 2.02 -5.12 5.60
C LEU A 133 1.92 -6.15 6.73
N ALA A 134 1.66 -7.42 6.39
CA ALA A 134 1.61 -8.49 7.37
C ALA A 134 2.94 -8.69 8.12
N LYS A 135 4.06 -8.57 7.39
CA LYS A 135 5.41 -8.72 7.96
C LYS A 135 5.81 -7.52 8.83
N GLU A 136 5.41 -6.31 8.46
CA GLU A 136 5.56 -5.12 9.31
C GLU A 136 4.83 -5.31 10.65
N GLU A 137 3.60 -5.82 10.65
CA GLU A 137 2.85 -6.07 11.88
C GLU A 137 3.42 -7.21 12.73
N ALA A 138 3.77 -8.33 12.09
CA ALA A 138 4.19 -9.53 12.80
C ALA A 138 5.62 -9.41 13.37
N GLU A 139 6.50 -8.64 12.72
CA GLU A 139 7.93 -8.64 13.04
C GLU A 139 8.46 -7.22 13.35
N LEU A 140 8.14 -6.22 12.52
CA LEU A 140 8.70 -4.86 12.69
C LEU A 140 8.14 -4.17 13.93
N PHE A 141 6.83 -4.27 14.19
CA PHE A 141 6.21 -3.59 15.34
C PHE A 141 6.69 -4.14 16.69
N PRO A 142 6.83 -5.47 16.89
CA PRO A 142 7.48 -6.01 18.08
C PRO A 142 8.90 -5.50 18.30
N ILE A 143 9.71 -5.41 17.22
CA ILE A 143 11.06 -4.85 17.31
C ILE A 143 10.99 -3.39 17.74
N ALA A 144 10.16 -2.58 17.09
CA ALA A 144 9.98 -1.16 17.42
C ALA A 144 9.64 -0.96 18.90
N HIS A 145 8.72 -1.77 19.43
CA HIS A 145 8.28 -1.67 20.82
C HIS A 145 9.41 -2.02 21.81
N ARG A 146 10.33 -2.91 21.42
CA ARG A 146 11.45 -3.33 22.28
C ARG A 146 12.63 -2.37 22.23
N VAL A 147 12.93 -1.80 21.07
CA VAL A 147 14.18 -1.05 20.84
C VAL A 147 14.02 0.46 20.96
N LEU A 148 12.81 1.00 20.70
CA LEU A 148 12.59 2.43 20.79
C LEU A 148 12.31 2.85 22.23
N SER A 149 13.03 3.88 22.64
CA SER A 149 12.84 4.57 23.92
C SER A 149 11.53 5.38 23.95
N VAL A 150 11.18 5.85 25.15
CA VAL A 150 9.99 6.70 25.36
C VAL A 150 10.09 8.01 24.57
N ASP A 151 11.27 8.62 24.55
CA ASP A 151 11.52 9.89 23.88
C ASP A 151 11.41 9.74 22.35
N GLU A 152 11.86 8.60 21.81
CA GLU A 152 11.69 8.30 20.39
C GLU A 152 10.22 8.11 20.02
N TRP A 153 9.45 7.40 20.84
CA TRP A 153 8.01 7.28 20.66
C TRP A 153 7.28 8.62 20.79
N PHE A 154 7.73 9.50 21.69
CA PHE A 154 7.20 10.84 21.83
C PHE A 154 7.46 11.68 20.57
N ALA A 155 8.69 11.67 20.06
CA ALA A 155 9.06 12.38 18.83
C ALA A 155 8.29 11.88 17.59
N ILE A 156 8.00 10.58 17.52
CA ILE A 156 7.14 10.01 16.47
C ILE A 156 5.70 10.53 16.60
N ALA A 157 5.13 10.49 17.81
CA ALA A 157 3.77 10.95 18.07
C ALA A 157 3.59 12.44 17.74
N GLU A 158 4.56 13.28 18.08
CA GLU A 158 4.57 14.71 17.76
C GLU A 158 4.50 14.97 16.24
N LYS A 159 5.25 14.19 15.45
CA LYS A 159 5.22 14.29 13.98
C LYS A 159 3.87 13.90 13.41
N PHE A 160 3.23 12.86 13.96
CA PHE A 160 1.89 12.44 13.52
C PHE A 160 0.87 13.54 13.79
N LEU A 161 0.87 14.12 14.99
CA LEU A 161 -0.03 15.21 15.36
C LEU A 161 0.17 16.46 14.50
N SER A 162 1.42 16.78 14.17
CA SER A 162 1.76 17.92 13.31
C SER A 162 1.28 17.72 11.87
N ALA A 163 1.51 16.53 11.31
CA ALA A 163 1.05 16.17 9.97
C ALA A 163 -0.49 16.16 9.91
N ASP A 164 -1.14 15.61 10.93
CA ASP A 164 -2.60 15.60 11.03
C ASP A 164 -3.11 17.04 11.16
N GLY A 165 -2.53 17.86 12.04
CA GLY A 165 -2.86 19.28 12.26
C GLY A 165 -2.85 20.15 11.00
N GLN A 166 -1.88 19.94 10.11
CA GLN A 166 -1.80 20.66 8.83
C GLN A 166 -2.91 20.27 7.84
N THR A 167 -3.57 19.13 8.03
CA THR A 167 -4.70 18.69 7.20
C THR A 167 -6.07 19.20 7.70
N HIS A 168 -6.12 20.07 8.71
CA HIS A 168 -7.38 20.35 9.43
C HIS A 168 -8.39 21.22 8.68
N GLY A 169 -9.34 20.51 8.06
CA GLY A 169 -10.77 20.68 8.28
C GLY A 169 -11.41 19.38 8.80
N GLY A 170 -11.14 19.00 10.05
CA GLY A 170 -12.04 18.10 10.82
C GLY A 170 -12.12 16.62 10.42
N ARG A 171 -11.12 16.04 9.74
CA ARG A 171 -10.97 14.57 9.66
C ARG A 171 -9.56 14.19 10.08
N LEU A 172 -9.47 13.33 11.11
CA LEU A 172 -8.27 12.54 11.38
C LEU A 172 -7.74 12.00 10.05
N SER A 173 -6.43 11.89 9.88
CA SER A 173 -5.73 11.49 8.64
C SER A 173 -6.02 10.05 8.16
N SER A 174 -7.20 9.52 8.48
CA SER A 174 -7.96 8.53 7.72
C SER A 174 -8.43 9.05 6.35
N GLN A 175 -7.64 9.87 5.65
CA GLN A 175 -7.87 10.01 4.22
C GLN A 175 -7.52 8.63 3.63
N PRO A 176 -8.48 7.91 3.07
CA PRO A 176 -8.15 6.68 2.40
C PRO A 176 -7.13 7.01 1.29
N PRO A 177 -6.21 6.09 0.96
CA PRO A 177 -5.32 6.29 -0.17
C PRO A 177 -6.12 6.82 -1.36
N PRO A 178 -5.64 7.85 -2.10
CA PRO A 178 -6.45 8.62 -3.06
C PRO A 178 -7.25 7.75 -4.02
N VAL A 179 -6.70 6.59 -4.37
CA VAL A 179 -7.35 5.49 -5.09
C VAL A 179 -8.74 5.14 -4.57
N LEU A 180 -8.94 4.93 -3.27
CA LEU A 180 -10.22 4.57 -2.67
C LEU A 180 -11.28 5.68 -2.78
N ALA A 181 -10.87 6.95 -2.88
CA ALA A 181 -11.79 8.06 -3.08
C ALA A 181 -12.23 8.19 -4.56
N ALA A 182 -11.45 7.63 -5.49
CA ALA A 182 -11.68 7.66 -6.92
C ALA A 182 -12.31 6.37 -7.48
N MET A 183 -12.31 5.26 -6.73
CA MET A 183 -12.97 4.04 -7.20
C MET A 183 -14.51 4.22 -7.16
N PRO A 184 -15.23 3.91 -8.25
CA PRO A 184 -16.68 3.95 -8.22
C PRO A 184 -17.18 3.02 -7.11
N GLU A 185 -18.10 3.49 -6.26
CA GLU A 185 -18.82 2.63 -5.30
C GLU A 185 -19.44 1.48 -6.10
N GLN A 186 -18.80 0.31 -6.11
CA GLN A 186 -19.40 -0.89 -6.65
C GLN A 186 -20.55 -1.24 -5.71
N ARG A 187 -21.75 -0.74 -6.04
CA ARG A 187 -23.01 -1.28 -5.55
C ARG A 187 -23.01 -2.76 -5.92
N PHE A 188 -22.63 -3.60 -4.96
CA PHE A 188 -22.92 -5.02 -5.01
C PHE A 188 -24.44 -5.16 -5.15
N ALA A 189 -24.91 -5.48 -6.36
CA ALA A 189 -26.23 -6.02 -6.54
C ALA A 189 -26.23 -7.40 -5.89
N ALA A 190 -26.89 -7.51 -4.74
CA ALA A 190 -27.26 -8.80 -4.18
C ALA A 190 -28.18 -9.49 -5.20
N HIS A 191 -27.73 -10.63 -5.73
CA HIS A 191 -28.55 -11.61 -6.42
C HIS A 191 -28.27 -12.99 -5.84
#